data_AF-A0AAU7Z1F1-F1
#
_entry.id   AF-A0AAU7Z1F1-F1
#
_cell.length_a   1.000
_cell.length_b   1.000
_cell.length_c   1.000
_cell.angle_alpha   90.00
_cell.angle_beta   90.00
_cell.angle_gamma   90.00
#
_symmetry.space_group_name_H-M   'P 1'
#
loop_
_entity.id
_entity.type
_entity.pdbx_description
1 polymer ?
#
loop_
_entity_poly.entity_id
_entity_poly.type
_entity_poly.pdbx_seq_one_letter_code
_entity_poly.pdbx_strand_id
1 'polypeptide(L)'
;MRSRIVSKRYFEVVSVAFLLLVLVAELGFFARRQSQTIDEADHIFAGYRYWQCGDFGVNPEHPPFAKLVDTLPLVFDRPKNPGAPCASYKTGQSADFLHGHDFLYSNDAGKILAETRFFAASFTLLLPLLCAALRASIWGRVG
;
A
#
# COMPACT_ATOMS: atom_id res chain seq x y z
N MET A 1 39.80 22.27 -1.27
CA MET A 1 38.40 22.57 -0.87
C MET A 1 37.37 21.73 -1.63
N ARG A 2 37.48 21.58 -2.97
CA ARG A 2 36.55 20.81 -3.82
C ARG A 2 36.42 19.31 -3.48
N SER A 3 37.49 18.63 -3.04
CA SER A 3 37.44 17.19 -2.69
C SER A 3 36.61 16.87 -1.44
N ARG A 4 36.57 17.78 -0.45
CA ARG A 4 35.77 17.61 0.78
C ARG A 4 34.26 17.74 0.52
N ILE A 5 33.86 18.51 -0.49
CA ILE A 5 32.45 18.68 -0.89
C ILE A 5 31.95 17.40 -1.57
N VAL A 6 32.79 16.84 -2.46
CA VAL A 6 32.50 15.57 -3.13
C VAL A 6 32.37 14.44 -2.11
N SER A 7 33.34 14.26 -1.20
CA SER A 7 33.25 13.20 -0.19
C SER A 7 32.00 13.30 0.70
N LYS A 8 31.55 14.52 1.02
CA LYS A 8 30.34 14.75 1.83
C LYS A 8 29.07 14.36 1.08
N ARG A 9 28.92 14.76 -0.17
CA ARG A 9 27.75 14.41 -1.01
C ARG A 9 27.66 12.92 -1.28
N TYR A 10 28.80 12.24 -1.47
CA TYR A 10 28.84 10.79 -1.61
C TYR A 10 28.42 10.08 -0.32
N PHE A 11 28.89 10.53 0.84
CA PHE A 11 28.47 9.97 2.14
C PHE A 11 26.96 10.14 2.39
N GLU A 12 26.40 11.31 2.04
CA GLU A 12 24.96 11.58 2.16
C GLU A 12 24.14 10.64 1.29
N VAL A 13 24.49 10.48 0.01
CA VAL A 13 23.78 9.58 -0.91
C VAL A 13 23.85 8.12 -0.44
N VAL A 14 25.04 7.67 -0.03
CA VAL A 14 25.22 6.30 0.48
C VAL A 14 24.39 6.07 1.75
N SER A 15 24.37 7.04 2.67
CA SER A 15 23.58 6.94 3.91
C SER A 15 22.08 6.88 3.62
N VAL A 16 21.57 7.70 2.71
CA VAL A 16 20.15 7.67 2.30
C VAL A 16 19.81 6.34 1.64
N ALA A 17 20.66 5.85 0.72
CA ALA A 17 20.45 4.56 0.07
C ALA A 17 20.43 3.41 1.08
N PHE A 18 21.34 3.43 2.07
CA PHE A 18 21.37 2.45 3.15
C PHE A 18 20.09 2.48 4.00
N LEU A 19 19.64 3.67 4.42
CA LEU A 19 18.41 3.81 5.20
C LEU A 19 17.17 3.36 4.43
N LEU A 20 17.09 3.66 3.13
CA LEU A 20 16.00 3.16 2.27
C LEU A 20 16.03 1.63 2.14
N LEU A 21 17.21 1.03 2.04
CA LEU A 21 17.36 -0.42 2.01
C LEU A 21 16.89 -1.06 3.32
N VAL A 22 17.29 -0.48 4.47
CA VAL A 22 16.82 -0.92 5.79
C VAL A 22 15.29 -0.82 5.88
N LEU A 23 14.70 0.31 5.45
CA LEU A 23 13.26 0.51 5.44
C LEU A 23 12.53 -0.54 4.58
N VAL A 24 13.01 -0.82 3.37
CA VAL A 24 12.43 -1.86 2.51
C VAL A 24 12.50 -3.24 3.18
N ALA A 25 13.64 -3.56 3.82
CA ALA A 25 13.81 -4.82 4.53
C ALA A 25 12.85 -4.95 5.72
N GLU A 26 12.67 -3.89 6.52
CA GLU A 26 11.73 -3.85 7.63
C GLU A 26 10.28 -4.00 7.15
N LEU A 27 9.87 -3.23 6.14
CA LEU A 27 8.53 -3.30 5.57
C LEU A 27 8.22 -4.72 5.05
N GLY A 28 9.15 -5.34 4.33
CA GLY A 28 9.00 -6.72 3.85
C GLY A 28 8.95 -7.75 4.98
N PHE A 29 9.73 -7.55 6.04
CA PHE A 29 9.74 -8.41 7.21
C PHE A 29 8.40 -8.34 7.96
N PHE A 30 7.93 -7.13 8.27
CA PHE A 30 6.67 -6.92 8.99
C PHE A 30 5.45 -7.34 8.16
N ALA A 31 5.46 -7.09 6.85
CA ALA A 31 4.36 -7.46 5.97
C ALA A 31 3.99 -8.94 6.06
N ARG A 32 4.99 -9.81 6.30
CA ARG A 32 4.83 -11.28 6.39
C ARG A 32 4.67 -11.83 7.80
N ARG A 33 4.99 -11.06 8.84
CA ARG A 33 5.12 -11.54 10.23
C ARG A 33 4.05 -11.02 11.17
N GLN A 34 3.30 -9.99 10.76
CA GLN A 34 2.24 -9.40 11.57
C GLN A 34 0.87 -9.92 11.14
N SER A 35 -0.02 -10.13 12.13
CA SER A 35 -1.44 -10.33 11.86
C SER A 35 -2.05 -9.09 11.18
N GLN A 36 -3.26 -9.24 10.65
CA GLN A 36 -3.97 -8.09 10.10
C GLN A 36 -4.34 -7.06 11.16
N THR A 37 -4.51 -5.81 10.76
CA THR A 37 -5.23 -4.79 11.56
C THR A 37 -6.74 -4.91 11.33
N ILE A 38 -7.53 -4.20 12.14
CA ILE A 38 -9.01 -4.26 12.10
C ILE A 38 -9.53 -3.88 10.70
N ASP A 39 -9.06 -2.76 10.16
CA ASP A 39 -9.56 -2.22 8.88
C ASP A 39 -8.75 -2.71 7.65
N GLU A 40 -7.97 -3.79 7.78
CA GLU A 40 -7.15 -4.25 6.67
C GLU A 40 -7.95 -5.10 5.69
N ALA A 41 -8.69 -6.08 6.22
CA ALA A 41 -9.45 -7.01 5.41
C ALA A 41 -10.61 -6.36 4.65
N ASP A 42 -11.31 -5.39 5.26
CA ASP A 42 -12.41 -4.66 4.62
C ASP A 42 -11.89 -3.74 3.50
N HIS A 43 -10.76 -3.04 3.71
CA HIS A 43 -10.12 -2.23 2.67
C HIS A 43 -9.62 -3.09 1.50
N ILE A 44 -8.99 -4.23 1.78
CA ILE A 44 -8.53 -5.18 0.77
C ILE A 44 -9.73 -5.73 -0.02
N PHE A 45 -10.78 -6.15 0.67
CA PHE A 45 -11.98 -6.66 0.03
C PHE A 45 -12.66 -5.58 -0.82
N ALA A 46 -12.82 -4.37 -0.29
CA ALA A 46 -13.38 -3.25 -1.03
C ALA A 46 -12.59 -2.95 -2.32
N GLY A 47 -11.26 -2.82 -2.22
CA GLY A 47 -10.42 -2.59 -3.40
C GLY A 47 -10.52 -3.70 -4.44
N TYR A 48 -10.51 -4.96 -4.01
CA TYR A 48 -10.72 -6.10 -4.91
C TYR A 48 -12.08 -6.05 -5.60
N ARG A 49 -13.14 -5.68 -4.87
CA ARG A 49 -14.49 -5.52 -5.42
C ARG A 49 -14.61 -4.36 -6.39
N TYR A 50 -13.91 -3.25 -6.15
CA TYR A 50 -13.86 -2.13 -7.09
C TYR A 50 -13.27 -2.56 -8.44
N TRP A 51 -12.21 -3.37 -8.42
CA TRP A 51 -11.63 -3.94 -9.65
C TRP A 51 -12.59 -4.88 -10.38
N GLN A 52 -13.41 -5.65 -9.64
CA GLN A 52 -14.34 -6.61 -10.24
C GLN A 52 -15.62 -5.98 -10.80
N CYS A 53 -16.22 -5.05 -10.05
CA CYS A 53 -17.56 -4.55 -10.32
C CYS A 53 -17.57 -3.15 -10.94
N GLY A 54 -16.48 -2.39 -10.83
CA GLY A 54 -16.42 -1.00 -11.29
C GLY A 54 -17.34 -0.05 -10.51
N ASP A 55 -17.82 -0.50 -9.33
CA ASP A 55 -18.57 0.32 -8.38
C ASP A 55 -17.74 0.58 -7.11
N PHE A 56 -18.11 1.62 -6.37
CA PHE A 56 -17.43 2.03 -5.13
C PHE A 56 -18.36 1.93 -3.92
N GLY A 57 -19.28 0.96 -3.94
CA GLY A 57 -20.35 0.83 -2.93
C GLY A 57 -19.89 0.23 -1.60
N VAL A 58 -18.92 -0.69 -1.65
CA VAL A 58 -18.33 -1.37 -0.48
C VAL A 58 -17.38 -0.41 0.24
N ASN A 59 -17.49 -0.26 1.56
CA ASN A 59 -16.65 0.62 2.37
C ASN A 59 -16.47 2.04 1.77
N PRO A 60 -17.54 2.83 1.56
CA PRO A 60 -17.45 4.11 0.86
C PRO A 60 -16.85 5.25 1.70
N GLU A 61 -16.56 5.01 2.98
CA GLU A 61 -16.06 5.99 3.96
C GLU A 61 -14.71 6.62 3.55
N HIS A 62 -13.89 5.86 2.81
CA HIS A 62 -12.56 6.28 2.37
C HIS A 62 -12.44 6.29 0.84
N PRO A 63 -11.72 7.28 0.25
CA PRO A 63 -11.51 7.35 -1.20
C PRO A 63 -10.94 6.06 -1.81
N PRO A 64 -11.32 5.71 -3.05
CA PRO A 64 -11.01 4.40 -3.62
C PRO A 64 -9.55 4.22 -4.04
N PHE A 65 -8.79 5.30 -4.19
CA PHE A 65 -7.48 5.27 -4.82
C PHE A 65 -6.48 4.35 -4.10
N ALA A 66 -6.33 4.48 -2.78
CA ALA A 66 -5.41 3.64 -2.02
C ALA A 66 -5.83 2.15 -2.10
N LYS A 67 -7.11 1.86 -1.88
CA LYS A 67 -7.68 0.51 -1.99
C LYS A 67 -7.40 -0.13 -3.34
N LEU A 68 -7.54 0.62 -4.44
CA LEU A 68 -7.24 0.14 -5.79
C LEU A 68 -5.75 -0.17 -5.97
N VAL A 69 -4.86 0.73 -5.53
CA VAL A 69 -3.41 0.52 -5.63
C VAL A 69 -2.96 -0.68 -4.81
N ASP A 70 -3.43 -0.78 -3.56
CA ASP A 70 -3.06 -1.84 -2.63
C ASP A 70 -3.53 -3.21 -3.12
N THR A 71 -4.68 -3.28 -3.81
CA THR A 71 -5.27 -4.53 -4.30
C THR A 71 -4.98 -4.83 -5.77
N LEU A 72 -4.20 -3.99 -6.45
CA LEU A 72 -3.74 -4.24 -7.81
C LEU A 72 -3.16 -5.66 -8.04
N PRO A 73 -2.34 -6.26 -7.14
CA PRO A 73 -1.84 -7.62 -7.33
C PRO A 73 -2.98 -8.67 -7.39
N LEU A 74 -4.07 -8.44 -6.66
CA LEU A 74 -5.19 -9.39 -6.58
C LEU A 74 -5.99 -9.50 -7.89
N VAL A 75 -5.87 -8.50 -8.79
CA VAL A 75 -6.47 -8.53 -10.13
C VAL A 75 -5.93 -9.69 -10.96
N PHE A 76 -4.64 -10.01 -10.78
CA PHE A 76 -3.97 -11.09 -11.49
C PHE A 76 -4.20 -12.45 -10.82
N ASP A 77 -4.24 -12.46 -9.49
CA ASP A 77 -4.36 -13.68 -8.68
C ASP A 77 -5.76 -14.27 -8.61
N ARG A 78 -6.79 -13.42 -8.78
CA ARG A 78 -8.22 -13.81 -8.76
C ARG A 78 -8.60 -14.71 -7.56
N PRO A 79 -8.39 -14.23 -6.32
CA PRO A 79 -8.74 -14.97 -5.10
C PRO A 79 -10.24 -15.31 -5.06
N LYS A 80 -10.59 -16.30 -4.23
CA LYS A 80 -11.98 -16.69 -4.02
C LYS A 80 -12.76 -15.51 -3.46
N ASN A 81 -13.86 -15.17 -4.10
CA ASN A 81 -14.74 -14.09 -3.64
C ASN A 81 -15.98 -14.72 -2.97
N PRO A 82 -16.31 -14.38 -1.70
CA PRO A 82 -17.53 -14.85 -1.03
C PRO A 82 -18.84 -14.36 -1.66
N GLY A 83 -18.82 -13.67 -2.81
CA GLY A 83 -19.95 -13.65 -3.73
C GLY A 83 -21.05 -12.64 -3.39
N ALA A 84 -20.68 -11.46 -2.87
CA ALA A 84 -21.63 -10.34 -2.85
C ALA A 84 -21.88 -9.85 -4.30
N PRO A 85 -23.15 -9.60 -4.71
CA PRO A 85 -23.46 -9.17 -6.07
C PRO A 85 -22.76 -7.86 -6.44
N CYS A 86 -22.40 -7.70 -7.71
CA CYS A 86 -22.01 -6.40 -8.27
C CYS A 86 -23.27 -5.55 -8.41
N ALA A 87 -23.42 -4.60 -7.50
CA ALA A 87 -24.44 -3.57 -7.46
C ALA A 87 -23.90 -2.52 -6.48
N SER A 88 -24.29 -1.25 -6.64
CA SER A 88 -24.00 -0.16 -5.69
C SER A 88 -24.69 -0.36 -4.33
N TYR A 89 -24.58 -1.55 -3.76
CA TYR A 89 -25.01 -1.91 -2.44
C TYR A 89 -24.07 -1.22 -1.49
N LYS A 90 -24.55 -0.09 -0.93
CA LYS A 90 -23.90 0.53 0.22
C LYS A 90 -24.08 -0.44 1.39
N THR A 91 -23.03 -1.19 1.65
CA THR A 91 -22.89 -2.00 2.86
C THR A 91 -22.74 -1.07 4.07
N GLY A 92 -23.24 -1.50 5.22
CA GLY A 92 -22.88 -0.87 6.48
C GLY A 92 -21.50 -1.35 6.94
N GLN A 93 -20.80 -0.54 7.75
CA GLN A 93 -19.44 -0.86 8.24
C GLN A 93 -19.32 -2.26 8.86
N SER A 94 -20.31 -2.71 9.64
CA SER A 94 -20.30 -4.05 10.25
C SER A 94 -20.34 -5.18 9.21
N ALA A 95 -21.06 -4.99 8.10
CA ALA A 95 -21.11 -5.97 7.03
C ALA A 95 -19.80 -5.97 6.22
N ASP A 96 -19.18 -4.80 6.02
CA ASP A 96 -17.88 -4.69 5.37
C ASP A 96 -16.78 -5.41 6.13
N PHE A 97 -16.76 -5.24 7.45
CA PHE A 97 -15.80 -5.93 8.32
C PHE A 97 -15.94 -7.45 8.22
N LEU A 98 -17.18 -7.97 8.31
CA LEU A 98 -17.44 -9.40 8.20
C LEU A 98 -17.10 -9.95 6.82
N HIS A 99 -17.53 -9.28 5.74
CA HIS A 99 -17.22 -9.71 4.39
C HIS A 99 -15.72 -9.63 4.08
N GLY A 100 -15.03 -8.61 4.59
CA GLY A 100 -13.58 -8.49 4.51
C GLY A 100 -12.89 -9.67 5.19
N HIS A 101 -13.28 -9.94 6.44
CA HIS A 101 -12.75 -11.07 7.21
C HIS A 101 -13.00 -12.40 6.48
N ASP A 102 -14.23 -12.67 6.04
CA ASP A 102 -14.58 -13.90 5.31
C ASP A 102 -13.81 -14.00 3.99
N PHE A 103 -13.64 -12.91 3.25
CA PHE A 103 -12.82 -12.88 2.04
C PHE A 103 -11.37 -13.23 2.33
N LEU A 104 -10.75 -12.58 3.33
CA LEU A 104 -9.35 -12.77 3.62
C LEU A 104 -9.05 -14.20 4.10
N TYR A 105 -9.85 -14.74 5.01
CA TYR A 105 -9.62 -16.04 5.64
C TYR A 105 -10.20 -17.23 4.88
N SER A 106 -11.05 -17.00 3.87
CA SER A 106 -11.40 -18.04 2.88
C SER A 106 -10.29 -18.26 1.83
N ASN A 107 -9.25 -17.43 1.85
CA ASN A 107 -8.07 -17.48 0.99
C ASN A 107 -6.78 -17.64 1.82
N ASP A 108 -5.63 -17.60 1.15
CA ASP A 108 -4.34 -17.48 1.82
C ASP A 108 -4.16 -16.03 2.33
N ALA A 109 -4.62 -15.80 3.56
CA ALA A 109 -4.54 -14.50 4.22
C ALA A 109 -3.11 -13.96 4.27
N GLY A 110 -2.12 -14.81 4.55
CA GLY A 110 -0.72 -14.39 4.66
C GLY A 110 -0.17 -13.90 3.33
N LYS A 111 -0.50 -14.59 2.24
CA LYS A 111 -0.13 -14.16 0.88
C LYS A 111 -0.79 -12.84 0.51
N ILE A 112 -2.11 -12.74 0.66
CA ILE A 112 -2.88 -11.54 0.31
C ILE A 112 -2.37 -10.33 1.09
N LEU A 113 -2.21 -10.45 2.41
CA LEU A 113 -1.68 -9.37 3.25
C LEU A 113 -0.27 -8.95 2.80
N ALA A 114 0.61 -9.91 2.52
CA ALA A 114 1.98 -9.58 2.12
C ALA A 114 2.02 -8.82 0.79
N GLU A 115 1.18 -9.21 -0.18
CA GLU A 115 1.08 -8.54 -1.48
C GLU A 115 0.48 -7.16 -1.36
N THR A 116 -0.64 -7.01 -0.66
CA THR A 116 -1.30 -5.70 -0.53
C THR A 116 -0.47 -4.71 0.29
N ARG A 117 0.16 -5.16 1.38
CA ARG A 117 1.10 -4.34 2.16
C ARG A 117 2.32 -3.89 1.36
N PHE A 118 2.78 -4.70 0.41
CA PHE A 118 3.90 -4.31 -0.46
C PHE A 118 3.53 -3.14 -1.38
N PHE A 119 2.31 -3.14 -1.91
CA PHE A 119 1.79 -2.01 -2.69
C PHE A 119 1.51 -0.79 -1.82
N ALA A 120 0.95 -0.96 -0.61
CA ALA A 120 0.79 0.13 0.34
C ALA A 120 2.13 0.76 0.74
N ALA A 121 3.16 -0.06 0.94
CA ALA A 121 4.53 0.38 1.23
C ALA A 121 5.13 1.26 0.13
N SER A 122 4.66 1.16 -1.12
CA SER A 122 5.13 2.05 -2.19
C SER A 122 4.88 3.52 -1.89
N PHE A 123 3.78 3.87 -1.22
CA PHE A 123 3.52 5.26 -0.79
C PHE A 123 4.56 5.75 0.20
N THR A 124 4.95 4.91 1.16
CA THR A 124 6.00 5.20 2.14
C THR A 124 7.36 5.40 1.46
N LEU A 125 7.67 4.58 0.45
CA LEU A 125 8.94 4.67 -0.30
C LEU A 125 8.99 5.86 -1.26
N LEU A 126 7.84 6.28 -1.81
CA LEU A 126 7.74 7.42 -2.72
C LEU A 126 7.81 8.76 -1.97
N LEU A 127 7.37 8.82 -0.72
CA LEU A 127 7.32 10.06 0.06
C LEU A 127 8.68 10.77 0.17
N PRO A 128 9.80 10.11 0.52
CA PRO A 128 11.12 10.76 0.54
C PRO A 128 11.53 11.36 -0.81
N LEU A 129 11.21 10.69 -1.92
CA LEU A 129 11.49 11.17 -3.27
C LEU A 129 10.66 12.42 -3.59
N LEU A 130 9.38 12.41 -3.21
CA LEU A 130 8.50 13.57 -3.35
C LEU A 130 9.00 14.75 -2.52
N CYS A 131 9.39 14.53 -1.26
CA CYS A 131 9.96 15.57 -0.40
C CYS A 131 11.25 16.16 -1.00
N ALA A 132 12.12 15.33 -1.56
CA ALA A 132 13.34 15.80 -2.24
C ALA A 132 13.02 16.63 -3.49
N ALA A 133 12.04 16.20 -4.29
CA ALA A 133 11.58 16.92 -5.47
C ALA A 133 10.94 18.27 -5.12
N LEU A 134 10.07 18.31 -4.11
CA LEU A 134 9.43 19.53 -3.62
C LEU A 134 10.45 20.51 -3.05
N ARG A 135 11.41 20.01 -2.26
CA ARG A 135 12.54 20.83 -1.79
C ARG A 135 13.28 21.48 -2.95
N ALA A 136 13.60 20.71 -4.00
CA ALA A 136 14.30 21.22 -5.17
C ALA A 136 13.45 22.22 -5.98
N SER A 137 12.13 22.06 -5.98
CA SER A 137 11.20 22.98 -6.66
C SER A 137 11.07 24.32 -5.92
N ILE A 138 11.02 24.32 -4.59
CA ILE A 138 10.80 25.53 -3.79
C ILE A 138 12.09 26.32 -3.57
N TRP A 139 13.20 25.63 -3.25
CA TRP A 139 14.48 26.28 -2.90
C TRP A 139 15.51 26.25 -4.04
N GLY A 140 15.16 25.71 -5.20
CA GLY A 140 16.09 25.48 -6.29
C GLY A 140 17.02 24.29 -6.03
N ARG A 141 17.65 23.78 -7.11
CA ARG A 141 18.66 22.73 -6.98
C ARG A 141 19.95 23.35 -6.44
N VAL A 142 20.32 23.00 -5.21
CA VAL A 142 21.65 23.35 -4.68
C VAL A 142 22.68 22.56 -5.49
N GLY A 143 23.47 23.26 -6.29
CA GLY A 143 24.49 22.72 -7.20
C GLY A 143 25.56 21.91 -6.48
#